data_AF-A0A447PFM6-F1
#
_entry.id   AF-A0A447PFM6-F1
#
_cell.length_a   1.000
_cell.length_b   1.000
_cell.length_c   1.000
_cell.angle_alpha   90.00
_cell.angle_beta   90.00
_cell.angle_gamma   90.00
#
_symmetry.space_group_name_H-M   'P 1'
#
loop_
_entity.id
_entity.type
_entity.pdbx_description
1 polymer ?
#
loop_
_entity_poly.entity_id
_entity_poly.type
_entity_poly.pdbx_seq_one_letter_code
_entity_poly.pdbx_strand_id
1 'polypeptide(L)'
;MRISTQMMYEQNMSGITNSQAEWMKLGEQMSTGKRVTNPSDDPIAASQAVVLSQAQAQNSQYALARTFATQKVSLEESVLSQVDDGDSNRAGKNRLCRKRHVKRR
;
A
#
# COMPACT_ATOMS: atom_id res chain seq x y z
N MET A 1 -2.54 37.81 54.60
CA MET A 1 -2.25 37.53 53.17
C MET A 1 -1.02 36.64 53.03
N ARG A 2 -1.11 35.35 53.41
CA ARG A 2 -0.05 34.33 53.18
C ARG A 2 -0.49 33.27 52.16
N ILE A 3 -1.79 33.07 52.01
CA ILE A 3 -2.39 32.14 51.05
C ILE A 3 -2.29 32.67 49.61
N SER A 4 -2.53 33.97 49.39
CA SER A 4 -2.57 34.57 48.05
C SER A 4 -1.23 34.52 47.32
N THR A 5 -0.12 34.66 48.06
CA THR A 5 1.24 34.63 47.51
C THR A 5 1.70 33.20 47.18
N GLN A 6 1.36 32.23 48.04
CA GLN A 6 1.65 30.82 47.78
C GLN A 6 0.86 30.31 46.57
N MET A 7 -0.43 30.65 46.50
CA MET A 7 -1.29 30.30 45.36
C MET A 7 -0.81 30.96 44.06
N MET A 8 -0.34 32.20 44.11
CA MET A 8 0.23 32.89 42.95
C MET A 8 1.54 32.24 42.49
N TYR A 9 2.39 31.78 43.40
CA TYR A 9 3.62 31.08 43.07
C TYR A 9 3.34 29.70 42.46
N GLU A 10 2.38 28.96 43.01
CA GLU A 10 1.91 27.68 42.43
C GLU A 10 1.33 27.88 41.03
N GLN A 11 0.52 28.91 40.80
CA GLN A 11 -0.01 29.22 39.47
C GLN A 11 1.08 29.57 38.45
N ASN A 12 2.10 30.35 38.86
CA ASN A 12 3.25 30.63 38.01
C ASN A 12 4.07 29.37 37.72
N MET A 13 4.29 28.53 38.74
CA MET A 13 5.01 27.27 38.58
C MET A 13 4.27 26.31 37.64
N SER A 14 2.95 26.15 37.78
CA SER A 14 2.14 25.35 36.86
C SER A 14 2.20 25.88 35.43
N GLY A 15 2.21 27.21 35.24
CA GLY A 15 2.39 27.83 33.92
C GLY A 15 3.74 27.49 33.27
N ILE A 16 4.81 27.49 34.06
CA ILE A 16 6.16 27.11 33.61
C ILE A 16 6.22 25.62 33.26
N THR A 17 5.67 24.75 34.12
CA THR A 17 5.63 23.30 33.90
C THR A 17 4.83 22.94 32.64
N ASN A 18 3.70 23.61 32.41
CA ASN A 18 2.90 23.41 31.20
C ASN A 18 3.67 23.82 29.94
N SER A 19 4.32 24.99 29.97
CA SER A 19 5.18 25.43 28.86
C SER A 19 6.27 24.39 28.56
N GLN A 20 6.95 23.87 29.59
CA GLN A 20 7.99 22.86 29.43
C GLN A 20 7.45 21.55 28.81
N ALA A 21 6.24 21.14 29.19
CA ALA A 21 5.57 19.97 28.60
C ALA A 21 5.23 20.19 27.12
N GLU A 22 4.74 21.38 26.75
CA GLU A 22 4.48 21.73 25.36
C GLU A 22 5.76 21.75 24.52
N TRP A 23 6.88 22.26 25.05
CA TRP A 23 8.18 22.21 24.38
C TRP A 23 8.65 20.77 24.10
N MET A 24 8.50 19.87 25.07
CA MET A 24 8.83 18.45 24.88
C MET A 24 7.95 17.81 23.81
N LYS A 25 6.64 18.09 23.83
CA LYS A 25 5.70 17.61 22.82
C LYS A 25 6.02 18.10 21.42
N LEU A 26 6.39 19.38 21.28
CA LEU A 26 6.79 19.96 20.00
C LEU A 26 8.10 19.33 19.50
N GLY A 27 9.05 19.05 20.40
CA GLY A 27 10.27 18.32 20.08
C GLY A 27 9.99 16.90 19.57
N GLU A 28 9.03 16.21 20.18
CA GLU A 28 8.58 14.89 19.73
C GLU A 28 7.89 14.94 18.35
N GLN A 29 7.02 15.93 18.12
CA GLN A 29 6.39 16.15 16.81
C GLN A 29 7.43 16.46 15.73
N MET A 30 8.47 17.22 16.07
CA MET A 30 9.56 17.56 15.14
C MET A 30 10.42 16.33 14.82
N SER A 31 10.72 15.50 15.81
CA SER A 31 11.49 14.26 15.65
C SER A 31 10.73 13.22 14.82
N THR A 32 9.43 13.05 15.07
CA THR A 32 8.59 12.09 14.36
C THR A 32 8.11 12.59 13.00
N GLY A 33 8.15 13.90 12.76
CA GLY A 33 7.58 14.55 11.58
C GLY A 33 6.05 14.44 11.48
N LYS A 34 5.38 13.96 12.54
CA LYS A 34 3.93 13.76 12.57
C LYS A 34 3.28 14.81 13.44
N ARG A 35 2.23 15.44 12.91
CA ARG A 35 1.44 16.44 13.65
C ARG A 35 0.67 15.85 14.84
N VAL A 36 0.34 14.56 14.76
CA VAL A 36 -0.32 13.78 15.83
C VAL A 36 0.52 12.53 16.08
N THR A 37 1.17 12.49 17.25
CA THR A 37 2.02 11.36 17.67
C THR A 37 1.21 10.35 18.48
N ASN A 38 0.37 10.84 19.39
CA ASN A 38 -0.51 10.01 20.21
C ASN A 38 -1.97 10.09 19.76
N PRO A 39 -2.69 8.95 19.64
CA PRO A 39 -4.13 8.94 19.35
C PRO A 39 -4.96 9.70 20.40
N SER A 40 -4.45 9.80 21.63
CA SER A 40 -5.09 10.52 22.74
C SER A 40 -5.08 12.05 22.57
N ASP A 41 -4.14 12.60 21.78
CA ASP A 41 -4.03 14.05 21.56
C ASP A 41 -5.08 14.57 20.58
N ASP A 42 -5.45 13.77 19.57
CA ASP A 42 -6.49 14.09 18.59
C ASP A 42 -7.14 12.77 18.10
N PRO A 43 -8.20 12.29 18.77
CA PRO A 43 -8.86 11.05 18.40
C PRO A 43 -9.56 11.14 17.03
N ILE A 44 -9.97 12.34 16.60
CA ILE A 44 -10.63 12.55 15.32
C ILE A 44 -9.60 12.41 14.18
N ALA A 45 -8.48 13.13 14.26
CA ALA A 45 -7.42 12.99 13.26
C ALA A 45 -6.82 11.58 13.24
N ALA A 46 -6.66 10.94 14.41
CA ALA A 46 -6.21 9.56 14.49
C ALA A 46 -7.17 8.59 13.80
N SER A 47 -8.49 8.73 14.02
CA SER A 47 -9.49 7.88 13.35
C SER A 47 -9.47 8.03 11.83
N GLN A 48 -9.32 9.26 11.32
CA GLN A 48 -9.20 9.53 9.89
C GLN A 48 -7.92 8.92 9.31
N ALA A 49 -6.80 9.00 10.04
CA ALA A 49 -5.54 8.38 9.64
C ALA A 49 -5.65 6.84 9.57
N VAL A 50 -6.39 6.21 10.49
CA VAL A 50 -6.65 4.76 10.48
C VAL A 50 -7.51 4.38 9.27
N VAL A 51 -8.60 5.12 9.00
CA VAL A 51 -9.45 4.87 7.83
C VAL A 51 -8.67 5.02 6.53
N LEU A 52 -7.84 6.07 6.42
CA LEU A 52 -6.98 6.28 5.26
C LEU A 52 -5.97 5.13 5.09
N SER A 53 -5.34 4.69 6.18
CA SER A 53 -4.39 3.57 6.16
C SER A 53 -5.07 2.27 5.72
N GLN A 54 -6.30 2.04 6.17
CA GLN A 54 -7.10 0.88 5.77
C GLN A 54 -7.47 0.92 4.29
N ALA A 55 -7.86 2.09 3.78
CA ALA A 55 -8.16 2.28 2.36
C ALA A 55 -6.91 2.09 1.49
N GLN A 56 -5.76 2.59 1.94
CA GLN A 56 -4.47 2.36 1.28
C GLN A 56 -4.10 0.87 1.24
N ALA A 57 -4.29 0.15 2.34
CA ALA A 57 -4.04 -1.29 2.39
C ALA A 57 -4.94 -2.07 1.41
N GLN A 58 -6.23 -1.71 1.33
CA GLN A 58 -7.16 -2.30 0.35
C GLN A 58 -6.74 -2.00 -1.08
N ASN A 59 -6.34 -0.76 -1.38
CA ASN A 59 -5.84 -0.39 -2.70
C ASN A 59 -4.58 -1.16 -3.09
N SER A 60 -3.65 -1.39 -2.15
CA SER A 60 -2.48 -2.24 -2.37
C SER A 60 -2.87 -3.68 -2.69
N GLN A 61 -3.88 -4.23 -2.00
CA GLN A 61 -4.40 -5.56 -2.33
C GLN A 61 -5.02 -5.61 -3.73
N TYR A 62 -5.79 -4.59 -4.12
CA TYR A 62 -6.33 -4.50 -5.49
C TYR A 62 -5.23 -4.37 -6.54
N ALA A 63 -4.15 -3.65 -6.26
CA ALA A 63 -3.00 -3.55 -7.16
C ALA A 63 -2.32 -4.92 -7.34
N LEU A 64 -2.12 -5.67 -6.25
CA LEU A 64 -1.57 -7.04 -6.32
C LEU A 64 -2.49 -7.99 -7.10
N ALA A 65 -3.80 -7.91 -6.86
CA ALA A 65 -4.78 -8.71 -7.59
C ALA A 65 -4.76 -8.41 -9.10
N ARG A 66 -4.62 -7.13 -9.48
CA ARG A 66 -4.46 -6.73 -10.89
C ARG A 66 -3.19 -7.31 -11.50
N THR A 67 -2.06 -7.23 -10.81
CA THR A 67 -0.80 -7.83 -11.30
C THR A 67 -0.93 -9.33 -11.53
N PHE A 68 -1.57 -10.04 -10.59
CA PHE A 68 -1.82 -11.47 -10.74
C PHE A 68 -2.76 -11.79 -11.92
N ALA A 69 -3.83 -11.01 -12.09
CA ALA A 69 -4.73 -11.16 -13.23
C ALA A 69 -3.99 -10.96 -14.57
N THR A 70 -3.14 -9.93 -14.68
CA THR A 70 -2.33 -9.69 -15.88
C THR A 70 -1.38 -10.86 -16.17
N GLN A 71 -0.74 -11.43 -15.13
CA GLN A 71 0.11 -12.60 -15.28
C GLN A 71 -0.68 -13.82 -15.78
N LYS A 72 -1.91 -14.02 -15.28
CA LYS A 72 -2.80 -15.09 -15.73
C LYS A 72 -3.20 -14.91 -17.19
N VAL A 73 -3.60 -13.69 -17.59
CA VAL A 73 -3.95 -13.38 -18.98
C VAL A 73 -2.75 -13.61 -19.91
N SER A 74 -1.55 -13.17 -19.54
CA SER A 74 -0.34 -13.40 -20.34
C SER A 74 0.02 -14.88 -20.47
N LEU A 75 -0.22 -15.68 -19.43
CA LEU A 75 -0.04 -17.13 -19.49
C LEU A 75 -1.08 -17.78 -20.41
N GLU A 76 -2.35 -17.38 -20.32
CA GLU A 76 -3.40 -17.85 -21.22
C GLU A 76 -3.08 -17.51 -22.68
N GLU A 77 -2.62 -16.29 -22.96
CA GLU A 77 -2.18 -15.87 -24.29
C GLU A 77 -0.99 -16.70 -24.81
N SER A 78 -0.02 -16.99 -23.95
CA SER A 78 1.13 -17.85 -24.28
C SER A 78 0.72 -19.30 -24.57
N VAL A 79 -0.30 -19.81 -23.89
CA VAL A 79 -0.84 -21.15 -24.15
C VAL A 79 -1.62 -21.15 -25.47
N LEU A 80 -2.42 -20.11 -25.73
CA LEU A 80 -3.17 -19.98 -26.99
C LEU A 80 -2.24 -19.87 -28.21
N SER A 81 -1.15 -19.08 -28.11
CA SER A 81 -0.17 -18.98 -29.20
C SER A 81 0.52 -20.31 -29.48
N GLN A 82 0.88 -21.08 -28.45
CA GLN A 82 1.45 -22.42 -28.61
C GLN A 82 0.49 -23.40 -29.32
N VAL A 83 -0.82 -23.29 -29.07
CA VAL A 83 -1.82 -24.12 -29.76
C VAL A 83 -1.92 -23.74 -31.24
N ASP A 84 -1.95 -22.45 -31.55
CA ASP A 84 -1.99 -21.95 -32.94
C ASP A 84 -0.73 -22.35 -33.75
N ASP A 85 0.45 -22.23 -33.15
CA ASP A 85 1.72 -22.71 -33.71
C ASP A 85 1.73 -24.24 -33.90
N GLY A 86 1.13 -24.99 -32.96
CA GLY A 86 0.99 -26.44 -33.03
C GLY A 86 0.12 -26.89 -34.21
N ASP A 87 -1.01 -26.22 -34.43
CA ASP A 87 -1.95 -26.52 -35.52
C ASP A 87 -1.38 -26.13 -36.89
N SER A 88 -0.67 -25.01 -37.00
CA SER A 88 -0.01 -24.60 -38.25
C SER A 88 1.09 -25.60 -38.67
N ASN A 89 1.91 -26.08 -37.71
CA ASN A 89 2.92 -27.10 -37.95
C ASN A 89 2.30 -28.46 -38.34
N ARG A 90 1.19 -28.84 -37.70
CA ARG A 90 0.44 -30.06 -38.03
C ARG A 90 -0.12 -30.01 -39.45
N ALA A 91 -0.67 -28.86 -39.85
CA ALA A 91 -1.14 -28.63 -41.22
C ALA A 91 0.00 -28.73 -42.26
N GLY A 92 1.18 -28.19 -41.95
CA GLY A 92 2.38 -28.28 -42.78
C GLY A 92 2.87 -29.73 -42.97
N LYS A 93 2.96 -30.51 -41.87
CA LYS A 93 3.36 -31.92 -41.90
C LYS A 93 2.38 -32.79 -42.71
N ASN A 94 1.07 -32.56 -42.58
CA ASN A 94 0.06 -33.30 -43.37
C ASN A 94 0.15 -33.02 -44.88
N ARG A 95 0.41 -31.77 -45.30
CA ARG A 95 0.66 -31.46 -46.72
C ARG A 95 1.96 -32.10 -47.22
N LEU A 96 3.01 -32.10 -46.41
CA LEU A 96 4.29 -32.72 -46.77
C LEU A 96 4.16 -34.24 -46.92
N CYS A 97 3.41 -34.89 -46.02
CA CYS A 97 3.15 -36.33 -46.08
C CYS A 97 2.35 -36.72 -47.33
N ARG A 98 1.30 -35.95 -47.68
CA ARG A 98 0.55 -36.14 -48.93
C ARG A 98 1.41 -35.95 -50.17
N LYS A 99 2.25 -34.90 -50.24
CA LYS A 99 3.19 -34.69 -51.36
C LYS A 99 4.19 -35.83 -51.51
N ARG A 100 4.70 -36.40 -50.40
CA ARG A 100 5.60 -37.57 -50.43
C ARG A 100 4.89 -38.84 -50.89
N HIS A 101 3.60 -39.00 -50.60
CA HIS A 101 2.80 -40.13 -51.07
C HIS A 101 2.53 -40.07 -52.58
N VAL A 102 2.24 -38.88 -53.13
CA VAL A 102 2.03 -38.69 -54.57
C VAL A 102 3.33 -38.88 -55.37
N LYS A 103 4.48 -38.47 -54.82
CA LYS A 103 5.78 -38.57 -55.51
C LYS A 103 6.42 -39.98 -55.46
N ARG A 104 5.81 -40.93 -54.72
CA ARG A 104 6.26 -42.32 -54.57
C ARG A 104 5.39 -43.32 -55.35
N ARG A 105 4.36 -42.85 -56.06
CA ARG A 105 3.64 -43.57 -57.11
C ARG A 105 4.15 -43.07 -58.46
#